data_AF-A0A8I2YM81-F1
#
_entry.id   AF-A0A8I2YM81-F1
#
_cell.length_a   1.000
_cell.length_b   1.000
_cell.length_c   1.000
_cell.angle_alpha   90.00
_cell.angle_beta   90.00
_cell.angle_gamma   90.00
#
_symmetry.space_group_name_H-M   'P 1'
#
loop_
_entity.id
_entity.type
_entity.pdbx_description
1 polymer ?
#
loop_
_entity_poly.entity_id
_entity_poly.type
_entity_poly.pdbx_seq_one_letter_code
_entity_poly.pdbx_strand_id
1 'polypeptide(L)'
;MTMVTTPSVVGVDKRLPREPTHRRPVGEIISPLTYTNDLVNFDHWDHMFITNCSKGLTLYNFDGPPATILDLGCGRGLWAIEAGRQWQGSTVVGFDVQSVQPKLSILDKNLARRLKWVHGNLLDGLPFLDGQFDFVRMVRMGLHIPEDEWGYVLAEISRVLSPNGVLEIIEEDLIFPSQPLFSSVSTGRSSENSSPRSSNTAVSNYTPYTKSDPSIAGNSSKSANLDSLLGSSSSLSLATRRTDKHPSPPDPRDHSRLRRAWEEMLGDSFLTPNLVSVLPFHLGAWFRDIQTHPPLEVPLPPSSLVQTKCSTDHRIA
;
A
#
# COMPACT_ATOMS: atom_id res chain seq x y z
N MET A 1 -8.82 6.95 -3.54
CA MET A 1 -9.73 6.88 -4.72
C MET A 1 -11.15 6.68 -4.20
N THR A 2 -12.22 7.00 -4.91
CA THR A 2 -13.60 6.63 -4.49
C THR A 2 -14.39 6.37 -5.75
N MET A 3 -15.17 5.30 -5.74
CA MET A 3 -15.89 4.81 -6.90
C MET A 3 -17.36 4.67 -6.58
N VAL A 4 -18.17 4.75 -7.63
CA VAL A 4 -19.61 4.80 -7.61
C VAL A 4 -20.05 4.03 -8.83
N THR A 5 -20.98 3.08 -8.73
CA THR A 5 -21.49 2.38 -9.93
C THR A 5 -22.92 1.92 -9.75
N THR A 6 -23.62 1.69 -10.86
CA THR A 6 -24.79 0.80 -10.96
C THR A 6 -24.37 -0.47 -11.74
N PRO A 7 -24.81 -1.68 -11.39
CA PRO A 7 -24.67 -2.85 -12.23
C PRO A 7 -25.78 -2.85 -13.29
N SER A 8 -25.40 -2.59 -14.53
CA SER A 8 -26.04 -3.24 -15.67
C SER A 8 -25.09 -4.31 -16.15
N VAL A 9 -25.45 -5.57 -15.89
CA VAL A 9 -24.74 -6.77 -16.34
C VAL A 9 -24.40 -6.57 -17.81
N VAL A 10 -23.11 -6.39 -18.11
CA VAL A 10 -22.63 -6.60 -19.46
C VAL A 10 -23.01 -8.04 -19.76
N GLY A 11 -23.76 -8.28 -20.84
CA GLY A 11 -23.94 -9.62 -21.38
C GLY A 11 -22.57 -10.13 -21.83
N VAL A 12 -21.76 -10.57 -20.88
CA VAL A 12 -20.45 -11.17 -21.11
C VAL A 12 -20.73 -12.64 -21.38
N ASP A 13 -20.48 -13.03 -22.62
CA ASP A 13 -20.42 -14.41 -23.06
C ASP A 13 -19.70 -15.29 -22.02
N LYS A 14 -20.24 -16.47 -21.78
CA LYS A 14 -19.90 -17.41 -20.69
C LYS A 14 -18.49 -18.01 -20.81
N ARG A 15 -17.44 -17.19 -20.87
CA ARG A 15 -16.05 -17.62 -21.11
C ARG A 15 -15.02 -16.87 -20.26
N LEU A 16 -15.25 -16.78 -18.96
CA LEU A 16 -14.16 -16.60 -17.99
C LEU A 16 -14.02 -17.90 -17.17
N PRO A 17 -12.78 -18.35 -16.84
CA PRO A 17 -12.56 -19.60 -16.11
C PRO A 17 -13.32 -19.58 -14.79
N ARG A 18 -14.11 -20.62 -14.55
CA ARG A 18 -14.98 -20.73 -13.36
C ARG A 18 -14.23 -21.02 -12.06
N GLU A 19 -12.95 -21.32 -12.14
CA GLU A 19 -12.10 -21.51 -10.97
C GLU A 19 -10.88 -20.61 -11.10
N PRO A 20 -10.69 -19.65 -10.18
CA PRO A 20 -9.47 -18.86 -10.17
C PRO A 20 -8.30 -19.78 -9.83
N THR A 21 -7.25 -19.73 -10.64
CA THR A 21 -5.99 -20.37 -10.30
C THR A 21 -5.29 -19.51 -9.25
N HIS A 22 -5.68 -19.67 -7.99
CA HIS A 22 -5.05 -19.00 -6.87
C HIS A 22 -3.64 -19.57 -6.64
N ARG A 23 -2.65 -18.69 -6.48
CA ARG A 23 -1.29 -19.12 -6.10
C ARG A 23 -1.20 -19.49 -4.62
N ARG A 24 -2.05 -18.90 -3.79
CA ARG A 24 -2.12 -19.15 -2.35
C ARG A 24 -2.91 -20.42 -2.03
N PRO A 25 -2.60 -21.16 -0.95
CA PRO A 25 -3.47 -22.18 -0.39
C PRO A 25 -4.81 -21.60 0.08
N VAL A 26 -5.88 -22.39 -0.03
CA VAL A 26 -7.21 -22.03 0.49
C VAL A 26 -7.13 -21.73 1.98
N GLY A 27 -7.77 -20.64 2.43
CA GLY A 27 -7.70 -20.20 3.83
C GLY A 27 -6.44 -19.42 4.21
N GLU A 28 -5.44 -19.29 3.31
CA GLU A 28 -4.29 -18.42 3.60
C GLU A 28 -4.74 -16.96 3.71
N ILE A 29 -4.35 -16.33 4.81
CA ILE A 29 -4.62 -14.93 5.10
C ILE A 29 -3.41 -14.10 4.65
N ILE A 30 -3.63 -13.19 3.71
CA ILE A 30 -2.61 -12.23 3.28
C ILE A 30 -2.71 -11.00 4.18
N SER A 31 -1.74 -10.86 5.08
CA SER A 31 -1.59 -9.69 5.94
C SER A 31 -0.13 -9.56 6.34
N PRO A 32 0.69 -8.83 5.56
CA PRO A 32 2.12 -8.70 5.85
C PRO A 32 2.39 -7.92 7.15
N LEU A 33 1.39 -7.21 7.65
CA LEU A 33 1.43 -6.53 8.94
C LEU A 33 0.64 -7.32 9.99
N THR A 34 1.25 -7.47 11.17
CA THR A 34 0.59 -8.09 12.32
C THR A 34 -0.35 -7.08 12.98
N TYR A 35 -1.60 -7.47 13.22
CA TYR A 35 -2.59 -6.62 13.88
C TYR A 35 -2.16 -6.31 15.34
N THR A 36 -1.59 -5.12 15.57
CA THR A 36 -1.20 -4.62 16.90
C THR A 36 -2.17 -3.54 17.38
N ASN A 37 -2.13 -3.21 18.67
CA ASN A 37 -2.89 -2.06 19.19
C ASN A 37 -2.48 -0.73 18.56
N ASP A 38 -1.26 -0.62 18.04
CA ASP A 38 -0.83 0.59 17.32
C ASP A 38 -1.50 0.67 15.94
N LEU A 39 -1.55 -0.43 15.18
CA LEU A 39 -2.33 -0.49 13.92
C LEU A 39 -3.80 -0.16 14.13
N VAL A 40 -4.37 -0.63 15.23
CA VAL A 40 -5.72 -0.26 15.66
C VAL A 40 -5.88 1.25 15.85
N ASN A 41 -4.90 1.92 16.46
CA ASN A 41 -4.98 3.36 16.64
C ASN A 41 -4.90 4.07 15.28
N PHE A 42 -4.08 3.57 14.36
CA PHE A 42 -4.01 4.08 12.99
C PHE A 42 -5.36 3.93 12.26
N ASP A 43 -6.08 2.81 12.42
CA ASP A 43 -7.43 2.64 11.83
C ASP A 43 -8.41 3.76 12.28
N HIS A 44 -8.33 4.21 13.54
CA HIS A 44 -9.16 5.31 14.03
C HIS A 44 -8.78 6.65 13.37
N TRP A 45 -7.47 6.92 13.24
CA TRP A 45 -6.98 8.14 12.58
C TRP A 45 -7.32 8.14 11.10
N ASP A 46 -7.18 7.02 10.41
CA ASP A 46 -7.55 6.85 9.01
C ASP A 46 -9.05 7.04 8.81
N HIS A 47 -9.89 6.46 9.68
CA HIS A 47 -11.32 6.70 9.64
C HIS A 47 -11.66 8.19 9.78
N MET A 48 -11.07 8.89 10.75
CA MET A 48 -11.26 10.33 10.95
C MET A 48 -10.79 11.14 9.74
N PHE A 49 -9.61 10.82 9.20
CA PHE A 49 -9.03 11.48 8.04
C PHE A 49 -9.90 11.31 6.79
N ILE A 50 -10.27 10.07 6.46
CA ILE A 50 -11.08 9.74 5.28
C ILE A 50 -12.47 10.36 5.39
N THR A 51 -13.10 10.29 6.56
CA THR A 51 -14.43 10.90 6.80
C THR A 51 -14.37 12.41 6.60
N ASN A 52 -13.31 13.07 7.09
CA ASN A 52 -13.10 14.50 6.91
C ASN A 52 -12.82 14.88 5.44
N CYS A 53 -11.99 14.11 4.73
CA CYS A 53 -11.77 14.27 3.29
C CYS A 53 -13.06 14.09 2.47
N SER A 54 -13.90 13.14 2.88
CA SER A 54 -15.18 12.82 2.24
C SER A 54 -16.30 13.80 2.61
N LYS A 55 -16.08 14.63 3.65
CA LYS A 55 -17.11 15.48 4.27
C LYS A 55 -18.35 14.69 4.72
N GLY A 56 -18.16 13.42 5.07
CA GLY A 56 -19.24 12.48 5.35
C GLY A 56 -18.76 11.03 5.40
N LEU A 57 -19.71 10.10 5.55
CA LEU A 57 -19.42 8.66 5.63
C LEU A 57 -19.05 8.02 4.28
N THR A 58 -19.39 8.68 3.18
CA THR A 58 -19.27 8.19 1.81
C THR A 58 -19.00 9.39 0.92
N LEU A 59 -18.27 9.19 -0.16
CA LEU A 59 -18.08 10.21 -1.20
C LEU A 59 -19.19 10.14 -2.25
N TYR A 60 -19.93 9.03 -2.31
CA TYR A 60 -21.16 8.97 -3.10
C TYR A 60 -22.30 9.76 -2.45
N ASN A 61 -22.96 10.59 -3.24
CA ASN A 61 -24.13 11.35 -2.83
C ASN A 61 -25.41 10.56 -3.14
N PHE A 62 -25.90 9.82 -2.15
CA PHE A 62 -27.19 9.15 -2.24
C PHE A 62 -28.37 10.14 -2.08
N ASP A 63 -29.47 9.92 -2.80
CA ASP A 63 -30.74 10.65 -2.60
C ASP A 63 -31.42 10.32 -1.25
N GLY A 64 -30.98 9.24 -0.62
CA GLY A 64 -31.34 8.79 0.73
C GLY A 64 -30.42 7.65 1.17
N PRO A 65 -30.31 7.33 2.47
CA PRO A 65 -29.38 6.31 2.93
C PRO A 65 -29.66 4.94 2.30
N PRO A 66 -28.63 4.18 1.89
CA PRO A 66 -28.81 2.83 1.35
C PRO A 66 -29.44 1.91 2.38
N ALA A 67 -30.36 1.02 1.99
CA ALA A 67 -31.09 0.19 2.95
C ALA A 67 -30.21 -0.95 3.52
N THR A 68 -29.35 -1.52 2.69
CA THR A 68 -28.43 -2.61 3.06
C THR A 68 -26.99 -2.29 2.69
N ILE A 69 -26.08 -2.40 3.66
CA ILE A 69 -24.70 -1.96 3.53
C ILE A 69 -23.75 -3.10 3.93
N LEU A 70 -22.68 -3.29 3.17
CA LEU A 70 -21.55 -4.16 3.48
C LEU A 70 -20.26 -3.34 3.58
N ASP A 71 -19.60 -3.38 4.73
CA ASP A 71 -18.27 -2.80 4.97
C ASP A 71 -17.23 -3.94 4.98
N LEU A 72 -16.47 -4.06 3.89
CA LEU A 72 -15.44 -5.09 3.69
C LEU A 72 -14.11 -4.67 4.31
N GLY A 73 -13.51 -5.55 5.10
CA GLY A 73 -12.33 -5.20 5.90
C GLY A 73 -12.68 -4.20 6.99
N CYS A 74 -13.80 -4.43 7.69
CA CYS A 74 -14.35 -3.42 8.61
C CYS A 74 -13.47 -3.13 9.83
N GLY A 75 -12.41 -3.91 10.08
CA GLY A 75 -11.50 -3.75 11.21
C GLY A 75 -12.27 -3.76 12.52
N ARG A 76 -12.12 -2.74 13.36
CA ARG A 76 -12.92 -2.62 14.61
C ARG A 76 -14.37 -2.21 14.41
N GLY A 77 -14.79 -1.96 13.17
CA GLY A 77 -16.17 -1.62 12.81
C GLY A 77 -16.55 -0.17 13.12
N LEU A 78 -15.59 0.74 13.27
CA LEU A 78 -15.85 2.15 13.58
C LEU A 78 -16.76 2.81 12.55
N TRP A 79 -16.42 2.66 11.28
CA TRP A 79 -17.21 3.19 10.18
C TRP A 79 -18.60 2.56 10.15
N ALA A 80 -18.70 1.23 10.26
CA ALA A 80 -19.97 0.52 10.28
C ALA A 80 -20.89 0.92 11.45
N ILE A 81 -20.32 1.16 12.64
CA ILE A 81 -21.03 1.68 13.81
C ILE A 81 -21.57 3.09 13.53
N GLU A 82 -20.73 3.97 12.98
CA GLU A 82 -21.11 5.34 12.70
C GLU A 82 -22.15 5.44 11.59
N ALA A 83 -21.99 4.64 10.53
CA ALA A 83 -23.00 4.46 9.48
C ALA A 83 -24.33 3.99 10.06
N GLY A 84 -24.32 2.99 10.94
CA GLY A 84 -25.55 2.51 11.59
C GLY A 84 -26.21 3.56 12.50
N ARG A 85 -25.45 4.50 13.08
CA ARG A 85 -25.99 5.61 13.89
C ARG A 85 -26.61 6.70 13.03
N GLN A 86 -25.92 7.13 11.97
CA GLN A 86 -26.39 8.21 11.11
C GLN A 86 -27.54 7.74 10.21
N TRP A 87 -27.43 6.54 9.64
CA TRP A 87 -28.43 5.96 8.76
C TRP A 87 -29.35 4.99 9.51
N GLN A 88 -30.30 5.56 10.25
CA GLN A 88 -31.16 4.80 11.18
C GLN A 88 -32.09 3.79 10.49
N GLY A 89 -32.35 3.94 9.18
CA GLY A 89 -33.13 3.00 8.38
C GLY A 89 -32.31 1.84 7.79
N SER A 90 -30.97 1.91 7.87
CA SER A 90 -30.09 0.97 7.19
C SER A 90 -29.73 -0.22 8.05
N THR A 91 -29.51 -1.38 7.43
CA THR A 91 -28.83 -2.53 8.02
C THR A 91 -27.39 -2.55 7.54
N VAL A 92 -26.44 -2.58 8.48
CA VAL A 92 -25.00 -2.57 8.20
C VAL A 92 -24.41 -3.93 8.58
N VAL A 93 -23.65 -4.51 7.65
CA VAL A 93 -22.87 -5.72 7.87
C VAL A 93 -21.40 -5.35 7.77
N GLY A 94 -20.64 -5.53 8.84
CA GLY A 94 -19.19 -5.49 8.79
C GLY A 94 -18.64 -6.90 8.54
N PHE A 95 -17.79 -7.03 7.53
CA PHE A 95 -17.11 -8.27 7.19
C PHE A 95 -15.61 -8.12 7.39
N ASP A 96 -14.99 -9.02 8.14
CA ASP A 96 -13.55 -9.00 8.38
C ASP A 96 -13.01 -10.41 8.65
N VAL A 97 -11.75 -10.66 8.35
CA VAL A 97 -11.11 -11.94 8.69
C VAL A 97 -10.86 -12.06 10.20
N GLN A 98 -10.63 -10.93 10.88
CA GLN A 98 -10.38 -10.85 12.31
C GLN A 98 -11.65 -10.55 13.11
N SER A 99 -11.80 -11.24 14.24
CA SER A 99 -12.88 -10.99 15.20
C SER A 99 -12.47 -9.97 16.28
N VAL A 100 -12.25 -8.71 15.87
CA VAL A 100 -11.77 -7.61 16.74
C VAL A 100 -12.83 -6.54 17.06
N GLN A 101 -14.05 -6.71 16.56
CA GLN A 101 -15.15 -5.76 16.71
C GLN A 101 -15.76 -5.83 18.12
N PRO A 102 -16.38 -4.74 18.61
CA PRO A 102 -17.05 -4.76 19.90
C PRO A 102 -18.26 -5.70 19.88
N LYS A 103 -18.54 -6.32 21.05
CA LYS A 103 -19.77 -7.10 21.25
C LYS A 103 -20.98 -6.19 21.02
N LEU A 104 -21.89 -6.58 20.14
CA LEU A 104 -23.09 -5.78 19.82
C LEU A 104 -23.95 -5.44 21.05
N SER A 105 -23.91 -6.26 22.10
CA SER A 105 -24.64 -6.04 23.36
C SER A 105 -24.22 -4.79 24.13
N ILE A 106 -23.05 -4.21 23.83
CA ILE A 106 -22.59 -2.96 24.48
C ILE A 106 -23.08 -1.71 23.74
N LEU A 107 -23.64 -1.86 22.55
CA LEU A 107 -24.17 -0.78 21.73
C LEU A 107 -25.62 -0.47 22.09
N ASP A 108 -26.12 0.69 21.64
CA ASP A 108 -27.54 1.02 21.73
C ASP A 108 -28.39 -0.09 21.09
N LYS A 109 -29.56 -0.39 21.69
CA LYS A 109 -30.42 -1.49 21.26
C LYS A 109 -30.92 -1.33 19.82
N ASN A 110 -31.22 -0.10 19.39
CA ASN A 110 -31.69 0.14 18.03
C ASN A 110 -30.58 -0.07 17.01
N LEU A 111 -29.34 0.32 17.34
CA LEU A 111 -28.16 0.06 16.52
C LEU A 111 -27.81 -1.43 16.48
N ALA A 112 -27.75 -2.09 17.64
CA ALA A 112 -27.37 -3.51 17.75
C ALA A 112 -28.29 -4.45 16.95
N ARG A 113 -29.56 -4.09 16.72
CA ARG A 113 -30.48 -4.87 15.88
C ARG A 113 -30.20 -4.76 14.38
N ARG A 114 -29.52 -3.70 13.94
CA ARG A 114 -29.27 -3.38 12.53
C ARG A 114 -27.81 -3.54 12.13
N LEU A 115 -26.91 -3.75 13.10
CA LEU A 115 -25.49 -3.98 12.86
C LEU A 115 -25.16 -5.46 13.04
N LYS A 116 -24.41 -6.05 12.11
CA LYS A 116 -23.96 -7.44 12.17
C LYS A 116 -22.46 -7.54 11.87
N TRP A 117 -21.79 -8.42 12.60
CA TRP A 117 -20.42 -8.81 12.31
C TRP A 117 -20.42 -10.19 11.67
N VAL A 118 -19.72 -10.33 10.54
CA VAL A 118 -19.52 -11.58 9.84
C VAL A 118 -18.03 -11.78 9.64
N HIS A 119 -17.54 -12.97 9.96
CA HIS A 119 -16.11 -13.27 9.90
C HIS A 119 -15.81 -14.26 8.78
N GLY A 120 -14.84 -13.92 7.94
CA GLY A 120 -14.44 -14.74 6.82
C GLY A 120 -13.28 -14.14 6.05
N ASN A 121 -12.65 -14.95 5.21
CA ASN A 121 -11.60 -14.50 4.33
C ASN A 121 -12.22 -14.04 3.00
N LEU A 122 -12.06 -12.76 2.66
CA LEU A 122 -12.58 -12.18 1.41
C LEU A 122 -12.10 -12.96 0.18
N LEU A 123 -10.87 -13.47 0.25
CA LEU A 123 -10.23 -14.20 -0.82
C LEU A 123 -10.83 -15.61 -1.01
N ASP A 124 -11.58 -16.12 -0.04
CA ASP A 124 -12.27 -17.42 -0.11
C ASP A 124 -13.77 -17.28 -0.48
N GLY A 125 -14.22 -16.06 -0.79
CA GLY A 125 -15.59 -15.76 -1.21
C GLY A 125 -16.47 -15.17 -0.11
N LEU A 126 -17.56 -14.54 -0.53
CA LEU A 126 -18.48 -13.83 0.35
C LEU A 126 -19.69 -14.70 0.70
N PRO A 127 -19.99 -14.92 2.00
CA PRO A 127 -21.10 -15.78 2.44
C PRO A 127 -22.46 -15.05 2.38
N PHE A 128 -22.72 -14.35 1.28
CA PHE A 128 -23.89 -13.50 1.07
C PHE A 128 -24.61 -13.89 -0.21
N LEU A 129 -25.91 -13.60 -0.25
CA LEU A 129 -26.75 -13.85 -1.42
C LEU A 129 -26.40 -12.87 -2.55
N ASP A 130 -26.72 -13.28 -3.77
CA ASP A 130 -26.63 -12.41 -4.94
C ASP A 130 -27.57 -11.21 -4.77
N GLY A 131 -27.09 -10.02 -5.11
CA GLY A 131 -27.90 -8.80 -5.08
C GLY A 131 -28.37 -8.35 -3.69
N GLN A 132 -27.66 -8.74 -2.63
CA GLN A 132 -28.07 -8.48 -1.25
C GLN A 132 -27.82 -7.05 -0.76
N PHE A 133 -26.84 -6.32 -1.30
CA PHE A 133 -26.39 -5.04 -0.75
C PHE A 133 -26.54 -3.88 -1.72
N ASP A 134 -27.18 -2.80 -1.26
CA ASP A 134 -27.31 -1.54 -1.98
C ASP A 134 -26.03 -0.70 -1.96
N PHE A 135 -25.18 -0.94 -0.96
CA PHE A 135 -23.89 -0.28 -0.84
C PHE A 135 -22.83 -1.25 -0.32
N VAL A 136 -21.75 -1.42 -1.09
CA VAL A 136 -20.55 -2.14 -0.67
C VAL A 136 -19.41 -1.14 -0.58
N ARG A 137 -18.76 -1.10 0.58
CA ARG A 137 -17.62 -0.25 0.85
C ARG A 137 -16.39 -1.13 1.13
N MET A 138 -15.26 -0.77 0.56
CA MET A 138 -13.97 -1.43 0.78
C MET A 138 -12.87 -0.39 0.85
N VAL A 139 -12.12 -0.32 1.96
CA VAL A 139 -11.15 0.75 2.17
C VAL A 139 -9.86 0.20 2.74
N ARG A 140 -8.74 0.59 2.11
CA ARG A 140 -7.35 0.21 2.48
C ARG A 140 -7.10 -1.31 2.52
N MET A 141 -7.69 -2.05 1.59
CA MET A 141 -7.50 -3.49 1.45
C MET A 141 -6.31 -3.86 0.55
N GLY A 142 -5.58 -2.88 0.02
CA GLY A 142 -4.41 -3.12 -0.84
C GLY A 142 -3.34 -4.04 -0.27
N LEU A 143 -3.12 -4.04 1.06
CA LEU A 143 -2.16 -4.93 1.73
C LEU A 143 -2.68 -6.36 1.94
N HIS A 144 -3.94 -6.63 1.59
CA HIS A 144 -4.65 -7.86 1.90
C HIS A 144 -5.12 -8.63 0.66
N ILE A 145 -4.95 -8.05 -0.54
CA ILE A 145 -5.43 -8.62 -1.80
C ILE A 145 -4.24 -8.71 -2.78
N PRO A 146 -3.75 -9.93 -3.08
CA PRO A 146 -2.75 -10.15 -4.11
C PRO A 146 -3.19 -9.62 -5.48
N GLU A 147 -2.22 -9.22 -6.31
CA GLU A 147 -2.45 -8.63 -7.63
C GLU A 147 -3.33 -9.48 -8.54
N ASP A 148 -3.16 -10.81 -8.51
CA ASP A 148 -3.93 -11.76 -9.32
C ASP A 148 -5.32 -12.08 -8.76
N GLU A 149 -5.65 -11.65 -7.54
CA GLU A 149 -6.92 -11.96 -6.88
C GLU A 149 -7.94 -10.81 -6.92
N TRP A 150 -7.54 -9.60 -7.32
CA TRP A 150 -8.44 -8.47 -7.49
C TRP A 150 -9.62 -8.77 -8.42
N GLY A 151 -9.37 -9.52 -9.51
CA GLY A 151 -10.43 -9.93 -10.43
C GLY A 151 -11.50 -10.80 -9.76
N TYR A 152 -11.09 -11.72 -8.89
CA TYR A 152 -11.99 -12.58 -8.11
C TYR A 152 -12.76 -11.78 -7.05
N VAL A 153 -12.06 -10.95 -6.28
CA VAL A 153 -12.67 -10.09 -5.25
C VAL A 153 -13.75 -9.19 -5.86
N LEU A 154 -13.45 -8.54 -6.99
CA LEU A 154 -14.42 -7.69 -7.68
C LEU A 154 -15.59 -8.47 -8.27
N ALA A 155 -15.38 -9.72 -8.70
CA ALA A 155 -16.47 -10.59 -9.14
C ALA A 155 -17.44 -10.91 -7.99
N GLU A 156 -16.90 -11.27 -6.82
CA GLU A 156 -17.70 -11.54 -5.62
C GLU A 156 -18.44 -10.29 -5.13
N ILE A 157 -17.78 -9.13 -5.14
CA ILE A 157 -18.41 -7.85 -4.83
C ILE A 157 -19.55 -7.57 -5.81
N SER A 158 -19.31 -7.72 -7.12
CA SER A 158 -20.32 -7.53 -8.16
C SER A 158 -21.53 -8.44 -7.96
N ARG A 159 -21.29 -9.70 -7.58
CA ARG A 159 -22.34 -10.69 -7.29
C ARG A 159 -23.24 -10.27 -6.13
N VAL A 160 -22.67 -9.80 -5.02
CA VAL A 160 -23.45 -9.45 -3.82
C VAL A 160 -24.10 -8.06 -3.90
N LEU A 161 -23.68 -7.24 -4.87
CA LEU A 161 -24.24 -5.91 -5.11
C LEU A 161 -25.63 -6.01 -5.75
N SER A 162 -26.61 -5.30 -5.18
CA SER A 162 -27.97 -5.23 -5.74
C SER A 162 -27.98 -4.52 -7.10
N PRO A 163 -28.99 -4.74 -7.96
CA PRO A 163 -29.24 -3.88 -9.10
C PRO A 163 -29.30 -2.41 -8.68
N ASN A 164 -28.50 -1.59 -9.34
CA ASN A 164 -28.16 -0.20 -9.06
C ASN A 164 -27.45 0.09 -7.72
N GLY A 165 -27.00 -0.94 -6.99
CA GLY A 165 -26.19 -0.79 -5.80
C GLY A 165 -24.81 -0.22 -6.12
N VAL A 166 -24.18 0.40 -5.13
CA VAL A 166 -22.96 1.20 -5.26
C VAL A 166 -21.76 0.50 -4.63
N LEU A 167 -20.65 0.43 -5.36
CA LEU A 167 -19.35 0.01 -4.83
C LEU A 167 -18.45 1.23 -4.61
N GLU A 168 -18.07 1.49 -3.36
CA GLU A 168 -17.07 2.49 -2.99
C GLU A 168 -15.76 1.83 -2.58
N ILE A 169 -14.67 2.13 -3.32
CA ILE A 169 -13.32 1.68 -2.99
C ILE A 169 -12.42 2.86 -2.68
N ILE A 170 -11.80 2.88 -1.50
CA ILE A 170 -10.78 3.88 -1.10
C ILE A 170 -9.43 3.22 -0.83
N GLU A 171 -8.54 3.34 -1.80
CA GLU A 171 -7.17 2.81 -1.74
C GLU A 171 -6.10 3.89 -1.90
N GLU A 172 -4.89 3.53 -1.50
CA GLU A 172 -3.63 4.25 -1.67
C GLU A 172 -2.59 3.35 -2.36
N ASP A 173 -1.53 3.98 -2.89
CA ASP A 173 -0.36 3.23 -3.36
C ASP A 173 0.50 2.80 -2.16
N LEU A 174 1.03 1.58 -2.23
CA LEU A 174 1.85 0.96 -1.18
C LEU A 174 3.31 1.42 -1.32
N ILE A 175 3.53 2.73 -1.31
CA ILE A 175 4.85 3.33 -1.48
C ILE A 175 5.59 3.42 -0.14
N PHE A 176 6.87 3.05 -0.13
CA PHE A 176 7.72 3.28 1.04
C PHE A 176 8.05 4.78 1.14
N PRO A 177 7.81 5.43 2.30
CA PRO A 177 7.94 6.87 2.44
C PRO A 177 9.41 7.31 2.56
N SER A 178 10.13 7.35 1.44
CA SER A 178 11.45 7.97 1.37
C SER A 178 11.67 8.69 0.06
N GLN A 179 12.47 9.76 0.11
CA GLN A 179 12.90 10.46 -1.09
C GLN A 179 13.66 9.50 -2.01
N PRO A 180 13.48 9.59 -3.35
CA PRO A 180 14.40 8.94 -4.27
C PRO A 180 15.81 9.41 -3.93
N LEU A 181 16.72 8.46 -3.67
CA LEU A 181 18.14 8.80 -3.64
C LEU A 181 18.48 9.28 -5.05
N PHE A 182 18.61 10.59 -5.23
CA PHE A 182 19.31 11.11 -6.39
C PHE A 182 20.72 10.51 -6.32
N SER A 183 20.98 9.46 -7.09
CA SER A 183 22.33 9.07 -7.41
C SER A 183 22.91 10.29 -8.12
N SER A 184 23.74 11.06 -7.42
CA SER A 184 24.62 12.02 -8.05
C SER A 184 25.58 11.21 -8.91
N VAL A 185 25.15 10.86 -10.12
CA VAL A 185 26.09 10.59 -11.19
C VAL A 185 26.79 11.93 -11.37
N SER A 186 28.02 12.02 -10.87
CA SER A 186 28.93 13.10 -11.20
C SER A 186 29.26 12.97 -12.69
N THR A 187 28.32 13.40 -13.54
CA THR A 187 28.60 13.72 -14.94
C THR A 187 29.58 14.88 -14.91
N GLY A 188 30.84 14.58 -15.20
CA GLY A 188 31.86 15.59 -15.45
C GLY A 188 31.32 16.62 -16.43
N ARG A 189 31.40 17.89 -16.06
CA ARG A 189 31.08 19.02 -16.92
C ARG A 189 31.91 18.95 -18.20
N SER A 190 31.24 18.74 -19.33
CA SER A 190 31.61 19.39 -20.59
C SER A 190 30.52 20.39 -20.92
N SER A 191 30.88 21.67 -20.83
CA SER A 191 30.06 22.81 -21.22
C SER A 191 29.60 22.68 -22.67
N GLU A 192 28.33 22.95 -22.95
CA GLU A 192 27.92 23.67 -24.16
C GLU A 192 26.47 24.18 -24.03
N ASN A 193 26.29 25.42 -24.50
CA ASN A 193 25.08 26.23 -24.41
C ASN A 193 23.98 25.73 -25.35
N SER A 194 22.73 25.62 -24.88
CA SER A 194 21.55 26.02 -25.66
C SER A 194 20.27 26.06 -24.80
N SER A 195 19.43 27.05 -25.07
CA SER A 195 18.19 27.41 -24.35
C SER A 195 17.08 26.35 -24.41
N PRO A 196 16.13 26.31 -23.45
CA PRO A 196 15.10 25.28 -23.42
C PRO A 196 13.91 25.63 -24.31
N ARG A 197 13.46 24.66 -25.12
CA ARG A 197 12.12 24.62 -25.71
C ARG A 197 11.36 23.49 -25.05
N SER A 198 10.23 23.83 -24.45
CA SER A 198 9.35 22.94 -23.67
C SER A 198 8.84 21.75 -24.49
N SER A 199 8.87 20.56 -23.90
CA SER A 199 8.03 19.41 -24.28
C SER A 199 7.95 18.45 -23.09
N ASN A 200 6.75 18.31 -22.53
CA ASN A 200 6.45 17.35 -21.47
C ASN A 200 6.37 15.94 -22.08
N THR A 201 7.19 15.03 -21.60
CA THR A 201 6.94 13.58 -21.74
C THR A 201 7.50 12.91 -20.50
N ALA A 202 6.62 12.43 -19.62
CA ALA A 202 7.00 11.66 -18.45
C ALA A 202 7.44 10.26 -18.91
N VAL A 203 8.72 9.95 -18.74
CA VAL A 203 9.28 8.62 -18.98
C VAL A 203 9.35 7.89 -17.65
N SER A 204 8.60 6.80 -17.55
CA SER A 204 8.65 5.85 -16.44
C SER A 204 10.00 5.13 -16.44
N ASN A 205 10.80 5.30 -15.39
CA ASN A 205 12.04 4.54 -15.21
C ASN A 205 11.78 3.36 -14.28
N TYR A 206 11.40 2.23 -14.86
CA TYR A 206 11.54 0.91 -14.23
C TYR A 206 12.86 0.31 -14.69
N THR A 207 13.72 -0.12 -13.77
CA THR A 207 14.90 -0.93 -14.09
C THR A 207 14.76 -2.29 -13.41
N PRO A 208 14.69 -3.41 -14.16
CA PRO A 208 14.75 -4.73 -13.56
C PRO A 208 16.22 -5.07 -13.28
N TYR A 209 16.54 -5.54 -12.07
CA TYR A 209 17.87 -6.10 -11.80
C TYR A 209 17.83 -7.48 -11.14
N THR A 210 18.70 -8.32 -11.68
CA THR A 210 18.89 -9.76 -11.48
C THR A 210 19.58 -10.09 -10.16
N LYS A 211 19.12 -11.17 -9.51
CA LYS A 211 19.71 -11.75 -8.28
C LYS A 211 21.18 -12.15 -8.48
N SER A 212 22.03 -11.74 -7.54
CA SER A 212 23.34 -12.37 -7.32
C SER A 212 23.62 -12.42 -5.82
N ASP A 213 23.63 -13.63 -5.26
CA ASP A 213 24.02 -13.95 -3.88
C ASP A 213 25.53 -13.81 -3.65
N PRO A 214 25.98 -13.48 -2.42
CA PRO A 214 27.32 -13.84 -1.98
C PRO A 214 27.30 -14.81 -0.79
N SER A 215 27.92 -15.96 -1.01
CA SER A 215 28.27 -16.98 -0.01
C SER A 215 29.30 -16.47 1.02
N ILE A 216 29.08 -16.82 2.28
CA ILE A 216 29.96 -16.56 3.43
C ILE A 216 31.03 -17.69 3.51
N ALA A 217 32.31 -17.33 3.60
CA ALA A 217 33.40 -18.24 3.93
C ALA A 217 34.13 -17.75 5.21
N GLY A 218 34.24 -18.64 6.19
CA GLY A 218 34.84 -18.41 7.50
C GLY A 218 36.36 -18.56 7.56
N ASN A 219 36.96 -17.91 8.56
CA ASN A 219 38.38 -17.96 8.91
C ASN A 219 38.71 -19.13 9.86
N SER A 220 39.89 -19.75 9.69
CA SER A 220 40.66 -20.32 10.82
C SER A 220 42.16 -20.53 10.51
N SER A 221 42.99 -19.65 11.12
CA SER A 221 44.22 -19.88 11.91
C SER A 221 45.43 -20.76 11.47
N LYS A 222 46.60 -20.12 11.59
CA LYS A 222 47.92 -20.53 12.17
C LYS A 222 48.91 -21.40 11.37
N SER A 223 50.11 -20.86 11.12
CA SER A 223 51.38 -21.27 11.76
C SER A 223 52.60 -20.49 11.21
N ALA A 224 53.63 -20.38 12.05
CA ALA A 224 54.82 -19.55 11.88
C ALA A 224 55.96 -20.27 11.11
N ASN A 225 56.88 -19.50 10.53
CA ASN A 225 58.32 -19.82 10.53
C ASN A 225 59.19 -18.59 10.20
N LEU A 226 60.37 -18.60 10.82
CA LEU A 226 61.43 -17.59 10.88
C LEU A 226 62.61 -18.05 10.01
N ASP A 227 63.37 -17.10 9.44
CA ASP A 227 64.76 -17.14 8.90
C ASP A 227 64.81 -16.40 7.55
N SER A 228 65.81 -15.62 7.11
CA SER A 228 67.00 -15.01 7.72
C SER A 228 67.56 -13.97 6.72
N LEU A 229 67.98 -12.80 7.23
CA LEU A 229 69.21 -12.04 6.93
C LEU A 229 69.59 -11.47 5.53
N LEU A 230 70.04 -10.21 5.62
CA LEU A 230 70.95 -9.40 4.77
C LEU A 230 70.38 -8.50 3.66
N GLY A 231 70.25 -7.21 4.01
CA GLY A 231 71.04 -6.13 3.41
C GLY A 231 70.65 -5.63 2.02
N SER A 232 69.97 -4.48 1.95
CA SER A 232 70.37 -3.35 1.09
C SER A 232 69.48 -2.12 1.32
N SER A 233 70.15 -1.01 1.63
CA SER A 233 69.57 0.31 1.82
C SER A 233 69.09 0.90 0.49
N SER A 234 67.81 1.26 0.40
CA SER A 234 67.38 2.35 -0.50
C SER A 234 65.98 2.87 -0.15
N SER A 235 65.92 4.19 -0.04
CA SER A 235 64.76 5.08 -0.11
C SER A 235 63.59 4.82 0.84
N LEU A 236 63.42 5.77 1.77
CA LEU A 236 62.17 6.09 2.46
C LEU A 236 61.03 6.25 1.45
N SER A 237 60.30 5.18 1.14
CA SER A 237 58.96 5.28 0.58
C SER A 237 58.05 5.76 1.71
N LEU A 238 57.62 7.02 1.62
CA LEU A 238 56.58 7.60 2.45
C LEU A 238 55.41 6.61 2.48
N ALA A 239 55.29 5.87 3.59
CA ALA A 239 54.18 4.98 3.82
C ALA A 239 52.93 5.82 3.66
N THR A 240 52.16 5.57 2.58
CA THR A 240 50.81 6.07 2.47
C THR A 240 50.14 5.57 3.74
N ARG A 241 49.84 6.48 4.68
CA ARG A 241 48.94 6.18 5.78
C ARG A 241 47.72 5.55 5.11
N ARG A 242 47.57 4.24 5.22
CA ARG A 242 46.25 3.63 5.22
C ARG A 242 45.58 4.33 6.39
N THR A 243 44.84 5.38 6.06
CA THR A 243 43.76 5.78 6.93
C THR A 243 42.91 4.53 6.96
N ASP A 244 43.01 3.78 8.05
CA ASP A 244 41.95 2.89 8.46
C ASP A 244 40.73 3.80 8.56
N LYS A 245 40.03 3.96 7.43
CA LYS A 245 38.71 4.57 7.38
C LYS A 245 37.86 3.58 8.16
N HIS A 246 37.82 3.78 9.47
CA HIS A 246 36.75 3.27 10.29
C HIS A 246 35.47 3.56 9.49
N PRO A 247 34.66 2.55 9.15
CA PRO A 247 33.45 2.78 8.38
C PRO A 247 32.68 3.87 9.13
N SER A 248 32.41 4.97 8.44
CA SER A 248 31.62 6.06 8.98
C SER A 248 30.34 5.45 9.54
N PRO A 249 29.89 5.88 10.73
CA PRO A 249 28.67 5.34 11.32
C PRO A 249 27.54 5.44 10.28
N PRO A 250 26.66 4.41 10.18
CA PRO A 250 25.56 4.40 9.22
C PRO A 250 24.77 5.71 9.32
N ASP A 251 24.46 6.37 8.19
CA ASP A 251 23.60 7.56 8.24
C ASP A 251 22.26 7.12 8.83
N PRO A 252 21.81 7.68 9.97
CA PRO A 252 20.55 7.29 10.59
C PRO A 252 19.33 7.57 9.70
N ARG A 253 19.50 8.30 8.58
CA ARG A 253 18.47 8.58 7.57
C ARG A 253 18.60 7.70 6.33
N ASP A 254 19.57 6.81 6.28
CA ASP A 254 19.65 5.79 5.23
C ASP A 254 18.61 4.70 5.49
N HIS A 255 17.45 4.86 4.88
CA HIS A 255 16.36 3.90 4.95
C HIS A 255 16.41 2.87 3.81
N SER A 256 17.52 2.74 3.07
CA SER A 256 17.63 1.80 1.94
C SER A 256 17.32 0.36 2.32
N ARG A 257 17.73 -0.06 3.52
CA ARG A 257 17.43 -1.40 4.06
C ARG A 257 15.94 -1.58 4.36
N LEU A 258 15.29 -0.55 4.91
CA LEU A 258 13.86 -0.58 5.21
C LEU A 258 13.03 -0.56 3.92
N ARG A 259 13.42 0.26 2.95
CA ARG A 259 12.83 0.29 1.61
C ARG A 259 12.92 -1.09 0.94
N ARG A 260 14.11 -1.71 0.96
CA ARG A 260 14.29 -3.06 0.40
C ARG A 260 13.39 -4.07 1.11
N ALA A 261 13.36 -4.07 2.44
CA ALA A 261 12.50 -4.98 3.20
C ALA A 261 11.01 -4.76 2.88
N TRP A 262 10.58 -3.52 2.66
CA TRP A 262 9.22 -3.20 2.21
C TRP A 262 8.93 -3.74 0.81
N GLU A 263 9.82 -3.51 -0.15
CA GLU A 263 9.67 -3.99 -1.53
C GLU A 263 9.67 -5.53 -1.59
N GLU A 264 10.54 -6.19 -0.81
CA GLU A 264 10.57 -7.65 -0.66
C GLU A 264 9.28 -8.17 -0.04
N MET A 265 8.78 -7.54 1.03
CA MET A 265 7.52 -7.91 1.69
C MET A 265 6.32 -7.84 0.72
N LEU A 266 6.23 -6.78 -0.09
CA LEU A 266 5.19 -6.67 -1.12
C LEU A 266 5.35 -7.76 -2.18
N GLY A 267 6.58 -8.02 -2.64
CA GLY A 267 6.87 -9.05 -3.63
C GLY A 267 6.52 -10.47 -3.16
N ASP A 268 6.87 -10.81 -1.91
CA ASP A 268 6.61 -12.12 -1.31
C ASP A 268 5.10 -12.38 -1.15
N SER A 269 4.32 -11.32 -0.90
CA SER A 269 2.85 -11.40 -0.79
C SER A 269 2.13 -11.14 -2.13
N PHE A 270 2.88 -10.96 -3.22
CA PHE A 270 2.38 -10.64 -4.56
C PHE A 270 1.44 -9.41 -4.59
N LEU A 271 1.80 -8.37 -3.84
CA LEU A 271 1.04 -7.12 -3.72
C LEU A 271 1.53 -6.06 -4.69
N THR A 272 0.61 -5.32 -5.30
CA THR A 272 0.95 -4.25 -6.26
C THR A 272 1.31 -2.94 -5.55
N PRO A 273 2.52 -2.38 -5.72
CA PRO A 273 2.89 -1.11 -5.09
C PRO A 273 2.10 0.10 -5.63
N ASN A 274 1.73 0.08 -6.91
CA ASN A 274 1.00 1.17 -7.59
C ASN A 274 -0.47 0.80 -7.81
N LEU A 275 -1.14 0.36 -6.74
CA LEU A 275 -2.51 -0.15 -6.79
C LEU A 275 -3.50 0.83 -7.43
N VAL A 276 -3.39 2.12 -7.11
CA VAL A 276 -4.33 3.15 -7.60
C VAL A 276 -4.24 3.31 -9.12
N SER A 277 -3.10 2.96 -9.73
CA SER A 277 -2.91 3.02 -11.18
C SER A 277 -3.51 1.81 -11.92
N VAL A 278 -3.57 0.64 -11.28
CA VAL A 278 -4.06 -0.61 -11.92
C VAL A 278 -5.52 -0.90 -11.62
N LEU A 279 -6.02 -0.45 -10.46
CA LEU A 279 -7.38 -0.70 -10.01
C LEU A 279 -8.46 -0.25 -11.02
N PRO A 280 -8.35 0.89 -11.73
CA PRO A 280 -9.33 1.27 -12.76
C PRO A 280 -9.49 0.22 -13.87
N PHE A 281 -8.41 -0.46 -14.25
CA PHE A 281 -8.44 -1.52 -15.27
C PHE A 281 -9.25 -2.73 -14.80
N HIS A 282 -9.02 -3.18 -13.56
CA HIS A 282 -9.76 -4.31 -12.98
C HIS A 282 -11.26 -4.00 -12.83
N LEU A 283 -11.59 -2.75 -12.48
CA LEU A 283 -12.98 -2.34 -12.34
C LEU A 283 -13.71 -2.25 -13.67
N GLY A 284 -13.04 -1.81 -14.74
CA GLY A 284 -13.61 -1.76 -16.08
C GLY A 284 -14.07 -3.12 -16.62
N ALA A 285 -13.57 -4.22 -16.05
CA ALA A 285 -14.00 -5.56 -16.41
C ALA A 285 -15.38 -5.94 -15.82
N TRP A 286 -15.77 -5.35 -14.70
CA TRP A 286 -16.97 -5.73 -13.93
C TRP A 286 -18.02 -4.62 -13.83
N PHE A 287 -17.61 -3.36 -13.99
CA PHE A 287 -18.46 -2.19 -13.79
C PHE A 287 -18.39 -1.21 -14.97
N ARG A 288 -19.50 -0.52 -15.27
CA ARG A 288 -19.61 0.39 -16.43
C ARG A 288 -19.45 1.86 -16.05
N ASP A 289 -20.19 2.32 -15.05
CA ASP A 289 -20.29 3.74 -14.69
C ASP A 289 -19.21 4.17 -13.70
N ILE A 290 -17.93 3.94 -14.02
CA ILE A 290 -16.82 4.19 -13.09
C ILE A 290 -16.56 5.69 -12.96
N GLN A 291 -16.70 6.20 -11.74
CA GLN A 291 -16.29 7.56 -11.37
C GLN A 291 -15.00 7.52 -10.56
N THR A 292 -14.06 8.40 -10.88
CA THR A 292 -12.77 8.49 -10.20
C THR A 292 -12.51 9.92 -9.76
N HIS A 293 -12.12 10.10 -8.49
CA HIS A 293 -11.65 11.38 -8.00
C HIS A 293 -10.14 11.53 -8.22
N PRO A 294 -9.63 12.76 -8.41
CA PRO A 294 -8.19 13.01 -8.43
C PRO A 294 -7.51 12.39 -7.19
N PRO A 295 -6.33 11.76 -7.34
CA PRO A 295 -5.57 11.27 -6.20
C PRO A 295 -5.27 12.39 -5.20
N LEU A 296 -5.39 12.09 -3.92
CA LEU A 296 -4.92 12.98 -2.87
C LEU A 296 -3.43 12.78 -2.70
N GLU A 297 -2.64 13.77 -3.08
CA GLU A 297 -1.19 13.76 -2.85
C GLU A 297 -0.89 14.30 -1.45
N VAL A 298 -0.39 13.43 -0.57
CA VAL A 298 0.09 13.81 0.77
C VAL A 298 1.61 13.83 0.74
N PRO A 299 2.26 14.99 0.50
CA PRO A 299 3.70 15.05 0.41
C PRO A 299 4.33 14.77 1.77
N LEU A 300 5.42 13.99 1.77
CA LEU A 300 6.23 13.81 2.96
C LEU A 300 6.92 15.13 3.33
N PRO A 301 7.13 15.40 4.62
CA PRO A 301 7.95 16.53 5.06
C PRO A 301 9.32 16.49 4.36
N PRO A 302 9.86 17.64 3.92
CA PRO A 302 11.17 17.68 3.30
C PRO A 302 12.24 17.17 4.28
N SER A 303 13.22 16.43 3.77
CA SER A 303 14.33 15.98 4.59
C SER A 303 15.08 17.16 5.22
N SER A 304 15.55 16.99 6.45
CA SER A 304 16.28 18.02 7.21
C SER A 304 17.56 18.51 6.50
N LEU A 305 18.08 17.75 5.52
CA LEU A 305 19.20 18.13 4.66
C LEU A 305 18.84 19.21 3.62
N VAL A 306 17.58 19.29 3.20
CA VAL A 306 17.11 20.29 2.25
C VAL A 306 16.85 21.63 2.97
N GLN A 307 16.40 21.57 4.23
CA GLN A 307 16.17 22.76 5.06
C GLN A 307 17.46 23.51 5.41
N THR A 308 18.58 22.82 5.63
CA THR A 308 19.87 23.46 5.92
C THR A 308 20.45 24.22 4.73
N LYS A 309 20.27 23.74 3.50
CA LYS A 309 20.69 24.48 2.29
C LYS A 309 19.92 25.78 2.10
N CYS A 310 18.61 25.79 2.41
CA CYS A 310 17.78 26.97 2.26
C CYS A 310 18.06 28.05 3.33
N SER A 311 18.63 27.67 4.48
CA SER A 311 18.93 28.61 5.58
C SER A 311 20.30 29.30 5.42
N THR A 312 21.23 28.69 4.67
CA THR A 312 22.56 29.29 4.39
C THR A 312 22.54 30.43 3.39
N ASP A 313 21.50 30.57 2.57
CA ASP A 313 21.39 31.63 1.55
C ASP A 313 20.80 32.96 2.09
N HIS A 314 20.53 33.08 3.39
CA HIS A 314 20.01 34.31 4.02
C HIS A 314 20.98 34.97 5.02
N ARG A 315 22.27 34.65 4.95
CA ARG A 315 23.31 35.29 5.79
C ARG A 315 24.39 36.05 5.03
N ILE A 316 24.16 36.40 3.76
CA ILE A 316 25.02 37.35 3.04
C ILE A 316 24.14 38.37 2.32
N ALA A 317 23.81 39.44 3.03
CA ALA A 317 23.59 40.80 2.53
C ALA A 317 23.62 41.76 3.73
#